data_AF-A0AAP3FUL9-F1
#
_entry.id   AF-A0AAP3FUL9-F1
#
_cell.length_a   1.000
_cell.length_b   1.000
_cell.length_c   1.000
_cell.angle_alpha   90.00
_cell.angle_beta   90.00
_cell.angle_gamma   90.00
#
_symmetry.space_group_name_H-M   'P 1'
#
loop_
_entity.id
_entity.type
_entity.pdbx_description
1 polymer ?
#
loop_
_entity_poly.entity_id
_entity_poly.type
_entity_poly.pdbx_seq_one_letter_code
_entity_poly.pdbx_strand_id
1 'polypeptide(L)'
;MFQKKTYAVFLILLLMLFTAACSGSKTSAEKKESETEKSSDIAQVKIKDVSYALPSKYNKSTTDDQIVLKVNVAVKNTGKEPLNVDSMDFTLYQDDTKMSDSDPEDYNEKLRNSTIDADKSVEGNLFYIVNKGKKYELNYMPEYYGDKKPKSFTFKIDGNDKKVLATADQLQDSAKALSAYIDVLMYGKNNPEFEKITGANKNKIVNEFNQNAKDGFLRGSGLYSSEVNNASLDGILNGIKAGLSKSASFKAETTSISGDEAVVQATVKPIDASTLSDRLKERMEDFYNKKGPDADDNEALKYALKVYPEEFQKLGPASTEEKIEVKMKKNDIDQWQLDMDDYRAADLVEAFIQK
;
A
#
# COMPACT_ATOMS: atom_id res chain seq x y z
N MET A 1 -2.92 -49.16 34.18
CA MET A 1 -1.58 -48.68 33.80
C MET A 1 -1.78 -47.47 32.88
N PHE A 2 -1.35 -46.31 33.37
CA PHE A 2 -1.26 -44.97 32.78
C PHE A 2 -2.28 -44.45 31.75
N GLN A 3 -2.94 -43.39 32.19
CA GLN A 3 -3.99 -42.60 31.55
C GLN A 3 -3.48 -41.66 30.44
N LYS A 4 -4.38 -41.46 29.48
CA LYS A 4 -4.42 -40.41 28.46
C LYS A 4 -4.30 -39.01 29.08
N LYS A 5 -3.33 -38.23 28.61
CA LYS A 5 -3.22 -36.75 28.66
C LYS A 5 -2.63 -36.39 27.29
N THR A 6 -3.09 -35.43 26.50
CA THR A 6 -3.33 -34.01 26.73
C THR A 6 -3.87 -33.47 25.41
N TYR A 7 -5.08 -32.89 25.34
CA TYR A 7 -5.51 -31.95 24.28
C TYR A 7 -6.93 -31.50 24.62
N ALA A 8 -7.09 -30.62 25.62
CA ALA A 8 -8.32 -29.85 25.86
C ALA A 8 -8.16 -28.96 27.12
N VAL A 9 -7.22 -28.02 27.16
CA VAL A 9 -7.30 -26.86 28.07
C VAL A 9 -6.43 -25.73 27.49
N PHE A 10 -7.00 -24.83 26.69
CA PHE A 10 -6.50 -23.46 26.52
C PHE A 10 -7.60 -22.56 25.94
N LEU A 11 -8.80 -22.70 26.49
CA LEU A 11 -9.90 -21.75 26.31
C LEU A 11 -10.52 -21.59 27.70
N ILE A 12 -10.75 -20.34 28.11
CA ILE A 12 -11.33 -19.92 29.40
C ILE A 12 -10.29 -19.72 30.52
N LEU A 13 -9.67 -18.54 30.55
CA LEU A 13 -9.30 -17.87 31.81
C LEU A 13 -8.82 -16.44 31.53
N LEU A 14 -9.74 -15.47 31.58
CA LEU A 14 -9.50 -14.10 32.07
C LEU A 14 -10.81 -13.29 32.00
N LEU A 15 -11.79 -13.74 32.78
CA LEU A 15 -12.89 -12.89 33.24
C LEU A 15 -12.91 -12.91 34.77
N MET A 16 -12.70 -11.71 35.33
CA MET A 16 -13.13 -11.24 36.65
C MET A 16 -12.55 -11.90 37.90
N LEU A 17 -11.68 -11.16 38.59
CA LEU A 17 -11.75 -10.98 40.04
C LEU A 17 -11.42 -9.52 40.38
N PHE A 18 -12.47 -8.69 40.47
CA PHE A 18 -12.51 -7.64 41.49
C PHE A 18 -13.07 -8.29 42.76
N THR A 19 -12.33 -8.23 43.87
CA THR A 19 -12.82 -7.65 45.13
C THR A 19 -11.78 -7.75 46.25
N ALA A 20 -11.60 -6.59 46.90
CA ALA A 20 -11.31 -6.37 48.32
C ALA A 20 -9.90 -6.68 48.86
N ALA A 21 -9.17 -5.61 49.19
CA ALA A 21 -8.68 -5.40 50.55
C ALA A 21 -8.40 -3.90 50.80
N CYS A 22 -9.37 -3.21 51.39
CA CYS A 22 -9.08 -2.08 52.26
C CYS A 22 -8.54 -2.65 53.58
N SER A 23 -7.26 -2.47 53.86
CA SER A 23 -6.73 -2.38 55.23
C SER A 23 -5.48 -1.51 55.19
N GLY A 24 -5.53 -0.40 55.91
CA GLY A 24 -4.58 0.69 55.76
C GLY A 24 -3.15 0.38 56.16
N SER A 25 -2.23 1.09 55.51
CA SER A 25 -1.14 1.80 56.17
C SER A 25 -0.57 2.83 55.20
N LYS A 26 -0.39 4.05 55.70
CA LYS A 26 0.19 5.18 54.98
C LYS A 26 1.65 4.85 54.66
N THR A 27 1.98 4.68 53.39
CA THR A 27 3.34 4.89 52.91
C THR A 27 3.25 5.43 51.49
N SER A 28 3.64 6.69 51.33
CA SER A 28 3.68 7.42 50.07
C SER A 28 4.71 6.76 49.15
N ALA A 29 4.26 5.82 48.32
CA ALA A 29 5.05 5.33 47.20
C ALA A 29 4.88 6.32 46.04
N GLU A 30 5.94 7.02 45.66
CA GLU A 30 6.01 7.68 44.36
C GLU A 30 5.74 6.62 43.28
N LYS A 31 4.59 6.74 42.61
CA LYS A 31 4.32 6.00 41.38
C LYS A 31 5.38 6.44 40.37
N LYS A 32 6.28 5.53 39.99
CA LYS A 32 7.09 5.70 38.77
C LYS A 32 6.11 5.88 37.61
N GLU A 33 6.05 7.08 37.04
CA GLU A 33 5.35 7.33 35.78
C GLU A 33 5.96 6.41 34.71
N SER A 34 5.12 5.73 33.95
CA SER A 34 5.57 4.92 32.83
C SER A 34 5.83 5.82 31.62
N GLU A 35 6.72 5.42 30.72
CA GLU A 35 7.11 6.22 29.56
C GLU A 35 5.92 6.56 28.63
N THR A 36 4.87 5.73 28.64
CA THR A 36 3.68 5.86 27.78
C THR A 36 2.41 6.24 28.54
N GLU A 37 2.45 6.44 29.86
CA GLU A 37 1.28 6.81 30.67
C GLU A 37 1.66 7.81 31.76
N LYS A 38 1.02 8.97 31.73
CA LYS A 38 1.20 10.06 32.70
C LYS A 38 -0.13 10.49 33.27
N SER A 39 -0.12 10.95 34.53
CA SER A 39 -1.35 11.26 35.26
C SER A 39 -1.17 12.47 36.17
N SER A 40 -2.25 13.22 36.33
CA SER A 40 -2.41 14.30 37.31
C SER A 40 -3.72 14.09 38.08
N ASP A 41 -4.06 15.08 38.90
CA ASP A 41 -5.32 15.19 39.61
C ASP A 41 -6.53 15.49 38.71
N ILE A 42 -6.30 15.89 37.46
CA ILE A 42 -7.37 16.24 36.50
C ILE A 42 -7.49 15.25 35.34
N ALA A 43 -6.38 14.69 34.86
CA ALA A 43 -6.39 13.80 33.72
C ALA A 43 -5.31 12.72 33.81
N GLN A 44 -5.54 11.61 33.13
CA GLN A 44 -4.53 10.59 32.81
C GLN A 44 -4.50 10.41 31.30
N VAL A 45 -3.30 10.46 30.71
CA VAL A 45 -3.09 10.27 29.28
C VAL A 45 -2.20 9.06 29.05
N LYS A 46 -2.63 8.22 28.12
CA LYS A 46 -1.92 7.02 27.70
C LYS A 46 -1.70 7.02 26.20
N ILE A 47 -0.46 6.81 25.76
CA ILE A 47 -0.14 6.46 24.38
C ILE A 47 -0.32 4.95 24.24
N LYS A 48 -1.31 4.54 23.43
CA LYS A 48 -1.59 3.13 23.18
C LYS A 48 -0.79 2.57 22.02
N ASP A 49 -0.64 3.36 20.96
CA ASP A 49 0.06 2.96 19.75
C ASP A 49 0.69 4.18 19.04
N VAL A 50 1.78 3.92 18.32
CA VAL A 50 2.46 4.90 17.46
C VAL A 50 2.84 4.20 16.16
N SER A 51 2.38 4.73 15.04
CA SER A 51 2.69 4.22 13.71
C SER A 51 2.94 5.35 12.72
N TYR A 52 3.60 5.03 11.62
CA TYR A 52 3.61 5.89 10.44
C TYR A 52 2.40 5.58 9.54
N ALA A 53 1.93 6.59 8.83
CA ALA A 53 0.85 6.52 7.86
C ALA A 53 1.18 7.39 6.64
N LEU A 54 0.62 7.05 5.48
CA LEU A 54 0.66 7.92 4.31
C LEU A 54 -0.28 9.12 4.53
N PRO A 55 0.04 10.29 3.95
CA PRO A 55 -0.87 11.42 3.96
C PRO A 55 -2.20 11.08 3.25
N SER A 56 -3.27 11.75 3.66
CA SER A 56 -4.52 11.73 2.89
C SER A 56 -4.26 12.23 1.47
N LYS A 57 -4.95 11.67 0.48
CA LYS A 57 -4.91 12.17 -0.91
C LYS A 57 -5.35 13.63 -1.07
N TYR A 58 -6.03 14.19 -0.06
CA TYR A 58 -6.45 15.60 -0.02
C TYR A 58 -5.45 16.51 0.71
N ASN A 59 -4.44 15.94 1.36
CA ASN A 59 -3.42 16.70 2.06
C ASN A 59 -2.47 17.34 1.04
N LYS A 60 -2.35 18.67 1.09
CA LYS A 60 -1.48 19.48 0.23
C LYS A 60 -0.26 20.05 0.96
N SER A 61 -0.11 19.70 2.24
CA SER A 61 0.85 20.28 3.17
C SER A 61 2.08 19.40 3.39
N THR A 62 2.06 18.15 2.93
CA THR A 62 3.22 17.25 2.97
C THR A 62 4.08 17.38 1.72
N THR A 63 5.39 17.43 1.89
CA THR A 63 6.37 17.22 0.80
C THR A 63 6.66 15.74 0.60
N ASP A 64 7.23 15.35 -0.55
CA ASP A 64 7.55 13.95 -0.90
C ASP A 64 8.39 13.21 0.17
N ASP A 65 9.24 13.92 0.93
CA ASP A 65 10.08 13.33 1.99
C ASP A 65 9.39 13.25 3.38
N GLN A 66 8.16 13.73 3.50
CA GLN A 66 7.40 13.78 4.75
C GLN A 66 6.36 12.67 4.84
N ILE A 67 6.10 12.25 6.07
CA ILE A 67 5.15 11.19 6.40
C ILE A 67 4.22 11.65 7.53
N VAL A 68 3.12 10.94 7.76
CA VAL A 68 2.24 11.21 8.90
C VAL A 68 2.59 10.29 10.06
N LEU A 69 2.80 10.85 11.24
CA LEU A 69 2.85 10.11 12.50
C LEU A 69 1.42 10.00 13.06
N LYS A 70 0.90 8.78 13.16
CA LYS A 70 -0.38 8.45 13.78
C LYS A 70 -0.11 8.04 15.24
N VAL A 71 -0.69 8.78 16.18
CA VAL A 71 -0.52 8.49 17.62
C VAL A 71 -1.89 8.21 18.23
N ASN A 72 -2.12 6.96 18.65
CA ASN A 72 -3.35 6.59 19.34
C ASN A 72 -3.23 6.91 20.82
N VAL A 73 -4.14 7.75 21.31
CA VAL A 73 -4.16 8.20 22.70
C VAL A 73 -5.48 7.82 23.37
N ALA A 74 -5.40 7.55 24.67
CA ALA A 74 -6.54 7.46 25.56
C ALA A 74 -6.40 8.52 26.66
N VAL A 75 -7.44 9.32 26.85
CA VAL A 75 -7.53 10.33 27.91
C VAL A 75 -8.61 9.92 28.89
N LYS A 76 -8.28 9.82 30.17
CA LYS A 76 -9.21 9.57 31.26
C LYS A 76 -9.33 10.81 32.14
N ASN A 77 -10.56 11.19 32.49
CA ASN A 77 -10.81 12.20 33.50
C ASN A 77 -10.58 11.61 34.90
N THR A 78 -9.56 12.10 35.61
CA THR A 78 -9.26 11.72 37.01
C THR A 78 -9.76 12.76 38.01
N GLY A 79 -10.27 13.89 37.51
CA GLY A 79 -10.91 14.93 38.29
C GLY A 79 -12.37 14.63 38.61
N LYS A 80 -13.03 15.64 39.19
CA LYS A 80 -14.45 15.58 39.57
C LYS A 80 -15.36 16.31 38.58
N GLU A 81 -14.84 17.39 37.98
CA GLU A 81 -15.57 18.18 36.98
C GLU A 81 -15.46 17.52 35.60
N PRO A 82 -16.45 17.72 34.70
CA PRO A 82 -16.35 17.28 33.31
C PRO A 82 -15.10 17.86 32.62
N LEU A 83 -14.43 17.04 31.82
CA LEU A 83 -13.23 17.41 31.07
C LEU A 83 -13.53 17.40 29.58
N ASN A 84 -13.29 18.53 28.91
CA ASN A 84 -13.29 18.57 27.44
C ASN A 84 -11.96 18.04 26.93
N VAL A 85 -12.01 17.23 25.88
CA VAL A 85 -10.83 16.67 25.22
C VAL A 85 -11.00 16.85 23.72
N ASP A 86 -10.04 17.54 23.11
CA ASP A 86 -9.93 17.74 21.67
C ASP A 86 -8.54 17.31 21.16
N SER A 87 -8.44 17.02 19.87
CA SER A 87 -7.17 16.91 19.16
C SER A 87 -6.27 18.16 19.32
N MET A 88 -6.85 19.35 19.44
CA MET A 88 -6.13 20.62 19.61
C MET A 88 -5.41 20.75 20.96
N ASP A 89 -5.80 19.95 21.95
CA ASP A 89 -5.12 19.87 23.26
C ASP A 89 -3.73 19.24 23.15
N PHE A 90 -3.43 18.63 22.00
CA PHE A 90 -2.19 17.93 21.72
C PHE A 90 -1.33 18.68 20.71
N THR A 91 -0.06 18.87 21.05
CA THR A 91 0.95 19.44 20.14
C THR A 91 2.14 18.49 20.01
N LEU A 92 2.58 18.23 18.79
CA LEU A 92 3.80 17.46 18.52
C LEU A 92 4.96 18.38 18.16
N TYR A 93 6.13 18.09 18.73
CA TYR A 93 7.41 18.68 18.34
C TYR A 93 8.32 17.60 17.73
N GLN A 94 9.08 17.98 16.71
CA GLN A 94 10.22 17.24 16.22
C GLN A 94 11.46 18.09 16.52
N ASP A 95 12.32 17.59 17.39
CA ASP A 95 13.34 18.43 18.04
C ASP A 95 12.68 19.68 18.66
N ASP A 96 13.14 20.89 18.34
CA ASP A 96 12.55 22.15 18.84
C ASP A 96 11.46 22.73 17.91
N THR A 97 11.10 22.04 16.82
CA THR A 97 10.16 22.54 15.81
C THR A 97 8.76 21.97 16.05
N LYS A 98 7.76 22.83 16.18
CA LYS A 98 6.35 22.42 16.24
C LYS A 98 5.93 21.87 14.88
N MET A 99 5.37 20.66 14.89
CA MET A 99 4.89 20.01 13.68
C MET A 99 3.44 20.39 13.38
N SER A 100 3.10 20.40 12.09
CA SER A 100 1.73 20.66 11.64
C SER A 100 0.87 19.42 11.89
N ASP A 101 -0.35 19.64 12.35
CA ASP A 101 -1.38 18.61 12.36
C ASP A 101 -1.80 18.25 10.94
N SER A 102 -2.31 17.04 10.78
CA SER A 102 -2.89 16.53 9.55
C SER A 102 -4.28 15.98 9.84
N ASP A 103 -5.06 15.82 8.79
CA ASP A 103 -6.27 15.02 8.82
C ASP A 103 -6.07 13.69 8.08
N PRO A 104 -6.65 12.58 8.59
CA PRO A 104 -6.76 11.34 7.83
C PRO A 104 -7.78 11.48 6.70
N GLU A 105 -7.85 10.49 5.83
CA GLU A 105 -8.86 10.47 4.76
C GLU A 105 -10.29 10.34 5.31
N ASP A 106 -10.51 9.45 6.28
CA ASP A 106 -11.74 9.44 7.08
C ASP A 106 -11.53 10.17 8.41
N TYR A 107 -12.12 11.35 8.53
CA TYR A 107 -12.04 12.18 9.74
C TYR A 107 -12.63 11.49 10.99
N ASN A 108 -13.42 10.42 10.85
CA ASN A 108 -13.86 9.59 11.97
C ASN A 108 -12.71 8.83 12.66
N GLU A 109 -11.57 8.64 11.98
CA GLU A 109 -10.39 8.04 12.60
C GLU A 109 -9.69 8.98 13.60
N LYS A 110 -9.89 10.30 13.46
CA LYS A 110 -9.25 11.31 14.32
C LYS A 110 -9.98 11.44 15.65
N LEU A 111 -9.23 11.72 16.72
CA LEU A 111 -9.78 12.03 18.03
C LEU A 111 -10.81 13.16 17.91
N ARG A 112 -12.05 12.87 18.30
CA ARG A 112 -13.16 13.81 18.24
C ARG A 112 -13.24 14.62 19.52
N ASN A 113 -13.65 15.88 19.37
CA ASN A 113 -14.06 16.69 20.51
C ASN A 113 -15.13 15.94 21.32
N SER A 114 -14.89 15.79 22.60
CA SER A 114 -15.83 15.17 23.52
C SER A 114 -15.69 15.75 24.92
N THR A 115 -16.79 15.71 25.67
CA THR A 115 -16.78 15.98 27.11
C THR A 115 -16.90 14.65 27.84
N ILE A 116 -15.96 14.38 28.75
CA ILE A 116 -15.92 13.16 29.54
C ILE A 116 -16.11 13.46 31.04
N ASP A 117 -17.09 12.79 31.65
CA ASP A 117 -17.36 12.87 33.09
C ASP A 117 -16.24 12.21 33.92
N ALA A 118 -16.28 12.42 35.23
CA ALA A 118 -15.35 11.79 36.18
C ALA A 118 -15.25 10.27 35.95
N ASP A 119 -14.01 9.77 35.95
CA ASP A 119 -13.66 8.37 35.70
C ASP A 119 -13.98 7.83 34.29
N LYS A 120 -14.53 8.64 33.37
CA LYS A 120 -14.73 8.27 31.96
C LYS A 120 -13.50 8.53 31.12
N SER A 121 -13.46 7.92 29.93
CA SER A 121 -12.34 8.01 29.01
C SER A 121 -12.82 8.20 27.58
N VAL A 122 -12.01 8.92 26.79
CA VAL A 122 -12.10 8.99 25.33
C VAL A 122 -10.81 8.44 24.73
N GLU A 123 -10.92 7.88 23.52
CA GLU A 123 -9.80 7.33 22.76
C GLU A 123 -9.92 7.77 21.31
N GLY A 124 -8.77 8.01 20.68
CA GLY A 124 -8.72 8.40 19.28
C GLY A 124 -7.30 8.61 18.77
N ASN A 125 -7.18 8.85 17.47
CA ASN A 125 -5.89 9.05 16.83
C ASN A 125 -5.59 10.54 16.62
N LEU A 126 -4.32 10.89 16.77
CA LEU A 126 -3.75 12.18 16.39
C LEU A 126 -2.86 11.96 15.17
N PHE A 127 -2.78 12.95 14.29
CA PHE A 127 -2.04 12.86 13.03
C PHE A 127 -1.17 14.10 12.86
N TYR A 128 0.13 13.91 12.67
CA TYR A 128 1.10 15.00 12.51
C TYR A 128 2.03 14.75 11.33
N ILE A 129 2.33 15.79 10.56
CA ILE A 129 3.32 15.73 9.48
C ILE A 129 4.72 15.73 10.09
N VAL A 130 5.54 14.73 9.79
CA VAL A 130 6.88 14.55 10.36
C VAL A 130 7.90 14.09 9.31
N ASN A 131 9.19 14.23 9.65
CA ASN A 131 10.25 13.52 8.95
C ASN A 131 10.43 12.14 9.60
N LYS A 132 10.46 11.06 8.81
CA LYS A 132 10.62 9.67 9.30
C LYS A 132 11.91 9.51 10.12
N GLY A 133 11.84 8.73 11.19
CA GLY A 133 13.01 8.31 11.97
C GLY A 133 13.60 9.41 12.86
N LYS A 134 12.79 10.36 13.32
CA LYS A 134 13.22 11.41 14.24
C LYS A 134 12.70 11.14 15.65
N LYS A 135 13.18 11.93 16.62
CA LYS A 135 12.63 11.94 17.97
C LYS A 135 11.53 12.97 18.02
N TYR A 136 10.42 12.59 18.65
CA TYR A 136 9.25 13.45 18.77
C TYR A 136 8.88 13.65 20.24
N GLU A 137 8.24 14.78 20.51
CA GLU A 137 7.70 15.10 21.82
C GLU A 137 6.21 15.46 21.67
N LEU A 138 5.34 14.61 22.23
CA LEU A 138 3.90 14.84 22.26
C LEU A 138 3.52 15.51 23.59
N ASN A 139 2.99 16.72 23.50
CA ASN A 139 2.55 17.51 24.62
C ASN A 139 1.02 17.55 24.68
N TYR A 140 0.44 17.21 25.84
CA TYR A 140 -0.98 17.37 26.14
C TYR A 140 -1.18 18.46 27.19
N MET A 141 -2.05 19.42 26.89
CA MET A 141 -2.49 20.45 27.81
C MET A 141 -4.01 20.39 27.96
N PRO A 142 -4.55 19.89 29.08
CA PRO A 142 -6.00 19.79 29.23
C PRO A 142 -6.63 21.18 29.30
N GLU A 143 -7.71 21.38 28.55
CA GLU A 143 -8.59 22.53 28.72
C GLU A 143 -9.32 22.42 30.06
N TYR A 144 -8.92 23.23 31.04
CA TYR A 144 -9.50 23.24 32.37
C TYR A 144 -9.94 24.65 32.77
N TYR A 145 -11.23 24.81 33.05
CA TYR A 145 -11.85 26.06 33.47
C TYR A 145 -11.84 26.22 35.00
N GLY A 146 -10.66 26.36 35.60
CA GLY A 146 -10.53 26.63 37.03
C GLY A 146 -9.27 27.43 37.39
N ASP A 147 -9.17 27.85 38.64
CA ASP A 147 -8.11 28.78 39.11
C ASP A 147 -6.70 28.19 39.09
N LYS A 148 -6.57 26.85 39.00
CA LYS A 148 -5.28 26.16 38.94
C LYS A 148 -4.89 25.90 37.50
N LYS A 149 -3.67 26.31 37.14
CA LYS A 149 -3.09 25.92 35.85
C LYS A 149 -2.97 24.40 35.77
N PRO A 150 -3.59 23.76 34.78
CA PRO A 150 -3.46 22.32 34.59
C PRO A 150 -1.98 21.93 34.39
N LYS A 151 -1.59 20.75 34.88
CA LYS A 151 -0.28 20.16 34.56
C LYS A 151 -0.32 19.64 33.13
N SER A 152 0.66 20.03 32.31
CA SER A 152 0.88 19.44 31.00
C SER A 152 1.57 18.09 31.13
N PHE A 153 1.27 17.18 30.20
CA PHE A 153 2.01 15.94 30.04
C PHE A 153 2.86 15.97 28.78
N THR A 154 4.08 15.49 28.90
CA THR A 154 5.05 15.45 27.81
C THR A 154 5.51 14.01 27.60
N PHE A 155 5.32 13.46 26.42
CA PHE A 155 5.72 12.10 26.07
C PHE A 155 6.82 12.14 25.01
N LYS A 156 7.87 11.35 25.20
CA LYS A 156 8.93 11.19 24.21
C LYS A 156 8.61 9.97 23.34
N ILE A 157 8.71 10.14 22.03
CA ILE A 157 8.47 9.10 21.04
C ILE A 157 9.74 8.94 20.22
N ASP A 158 10.31 7.74 20.20
CA ASP A 158 11.43 7.41 19.32
C ASP A 158 10.91 6.88 17.98
N GLY A 159 10.92 7.73 16.96
CA GLY A 159 10.53 7.35 15.60
C GLY A 159 11.49 6.36 14.93
N ASN A 160 12.66 6.09 15.52
CA ASN A 160 13.58 5.03 15.08
C ASN A 160 13.34 3.70 15.81
N ASP A 161 12.37 3.61 16.71
CA ASP A 161 11.99 2.33 17.29
C ASP A 161 11.63 1.35 16.16
N LYS A 162 12.13 0.11 16.27
CA LYS A 162 12.00 -0.89 15.21
C LYS A 162 10.55 -1.20 14.87
N LYS A 163 9.64 -1.17 15.86
CA LYS A 163 8.22 -1.43 15.63
C LYS A 163 7.58 -0.27 14.86
N VAL A 164 7.91 0.97 15.23
CA VAL A 164 7.41 2.16 14.54
C VAL A 164 7.95 2.21 13.11
N LEU A 165 9.26 2.01 12.90
CA LEU A 165 9.85 1.97 11.54
C LEU A 165 9.24 0.88 10.66
N ALA A 166 8.95 -0.31 11.21
CA ALA A 166 8.34 -1.39 10.46
C ALA A 166 6.97 -1.00 9.88
N THR A 167 6.20 -0.15 10.57
CA THR A 167 4.92 0.35 10.03
C THR A 167 5.10 1.19 8.77
N ALA A 168 6.19 1.96 8.64
CA ALA A 168 6.46 2.72 7.42
C ALA A 168 6.82 1.80 6.23
N ASP A 169 7.47 0.67 6.49
CA ASP A 169 7.86 -0.26 5.41
C ASP A 169 6.64 -1.05 4.89
N GLN A 170 5.62 -1.24 5.73
CA GLN A 170 4.34 -1.84 5.39
C GLN A 170 3.47 -0.94 4.50
N LEU A 171 3.64 0.38 4.57
CA LEU A 171 2.90 1.32 3.72
C LEU A 171 3.15 1.09 2.22
N GLN A 172 4.24 0.42 1.87
CA GLN A 172 4.58 0.11 0.48
C GLN A 172 4.20 -1.32 0.06
N ASP A 173 3.50 -2.09 0.89
CA ASP A 173 3.13 -3.47 0.58
C ASP A 173 2.20 -3.59 -0.63
N SER A 174 1.31 -2.62 -0.84
CA SER A 174 0.45 -2.59 -2.03
C SER A 174 1.23 -2.34 -3.33
N ALA A 175 2.26 -1.48 -3.30
CA ALA A 175 3.18 -1.28 -4.42
C ALA A 175 4.06 -2.51 -4.70
N LYS A 176 4.50 -3.23 -3.66
CA LYS A 176 5.20 -4.51 -3.82
C LYS A 176 4.30 -5.55 -4.47
N ALA A 177 3.02 -5.61 -4.07
CA ALA A 177 2.03 -6.50 -4.67
C ALA A 177 1.79 -6.16 -6.15
N LEU A 178 1.58 -4.89 -6.49
CA LEU A 178 1.43 -4.46 -7.89
C LEU A 178 2.67 -4.82 -8.72
N SER A 179 3.86 -4.62 -8.18
CA SER A 179 5.11 -5.02 -8.83
C SER A 179 5.15 -6.53 -9.11
N ALA A 180 4.64 -7.36 -8.18
CA ALA A 180 4.54 -8.80 -8.39
C ALA A 180 3.56 -9.18 -9.51
N TYR A 181 2.44 -8.45 -9.68
CA TYR A 181 1.56 -8.60 -10.84
C TYR A 181 2.27 -8.26 -12.15
N ILE A 182 3.01 -7.14 -12.20
CA ILE A 182 3.77 -6.76 -13.39
C ILE A 182 4.84 -7.81 -13.75
N ASP A 183 5.56 -8.33 -12.76
CA ASP A 183 6.54 -9.40 -12.98
C ASP A 183 5.92 -10.60 -13.68
N VAL A 184 4.80 -11.13 -13.16
CA VAL A 184 4.22 -12.38 -13.69
C VAL A 184 3.39 -12.16 -14.97
N LEU A 185 2.64 -11.05 -15.06
CA LEU A 185 1.73 -10.78 -16.16
C LEU A 185 2.44 -10.13 -17.34
N MET A 186 3.14 -9.01 -17.12
CA MET A 186 3.73 -8.19 -18.19
C MET A 186 5.12 -8.67 -18.58
N TYR A 187 5.96 -9.04 -17.61
CA TYR A 187 7.33 -9.47 -17.88
C TYR A 187 7.48 -10.98 -18.03
N GLY A 188 6.47 -11.76 -17.66
CA GLY A 188 6.53 -13.23 -17.71
C GLY A 188 7.63 -13.81 -16.80
N LYS A 189 8.04 -13.07 -15.77
CA LYS A 189 9.04 -13.48 -14.79
C LYS A 189 8.40 -14.39 -13.74
N ASN A 190 9.17 -15.36 -13.25
CA ASN A 190 8.75 -16.09 -12.06
C ASN A 190 8.93 -15.20 -10.82
N ASN A 191 7.86 -15.07 -10.04
CA ASN A 191 7.92 -14.42 -8.73
C ASN A 191 7.43 -15.44 -7.67
N PRO A 192 8.32 -15.98 -6.82
CA PRO A 192 7.97 -17.01 -5.84
C PRO A 192 7.11 -16.45 -4.69
N GLU A 193 7.17 -15.15 -4.43
CA GLU A 193 6.39 -14.50 -3.37
C GLU A 193 5.01 -14.02 -3.86
N PHE A 194 4.69 -14.17 -5.15
CA PHE A 194 3.45 -13.66 -5.75
C PHE A 194 2.20 -14.07 -4.96
N GLU A 195 2.00 -15.38 -4.74
CA GLU A 195 0.79 -15.87 -4.06
C GLU A 195 0.77 -15.48 -2.58
N LYS A 196 1.94 -15.33 -1.96
CA LYS A 196 2.07 -14.90 -0.56
C LYS A 196 1.76 -13.42 -0.37
N ILE A 197 2.13 -12.56 -1.32
CA ILE A 197 1.93 -11.11 -1.22
C ILE A 197 0.54 -10.70 -1.73
N THR A 198 -0.01 -11.43 -2.72
CA THR A 198 -1.27 -11.04 -3.39
C THR A 198 -2.47 -11.92 -3.01
N GLY A 199 -2.24 -13.13 -2.52
CA GLY A 199 -3.31 -14.13 -2.33
C GLY A 199 -3.91 -14.69 -3.61
N ALA A 200 -3.53 -14.17 -4.79
CA ALA A 200 -4.03 -14.63 -6.07
C ALA A 200 -3.34 -15.93 -6.50
N ASN A 201 -4.08 -16.83 -7.16
CA ASN A 201 -3.49 -18.02 -7.76
C ASN A 201 -2.73 -17.62 -9.03
N LYS A 202 -1.40 -17.76 -9.02
CA LYS A 202 -0.53 -17.30 -10.10
C LYS A 202 -0.89 -17.94 -11.45
N ASN A 203 -1.13 -19.25 -11.46
CA ASN A 203 -1.40 -19.98 -12.69
C ASN A 203 -2.73 -19.56 -13.31
N LYS A 204 -3.76 -19.37 -12.49
CA LYS A 204 -5.08 -18.93 -12.96
C LYS A 204 -4.99 -17.56 -13.60
N ILE A 205 -4.44 -16.57 -12.89
CA ILE A 205 -4.43 -15.18 -13.38
C ILE A 205 -3.53 -14.98 -14.59
N VAL A 206 -2.37 -15.67 -14.64
CA VAL A 206 -1.50 -15.64 -15.82
C VAL A 206 -2.18 -16.26 -17.02
N ASN A 207 -2.90 -17.37 -16.86
CA ASN A 207 -3.63 -18.00 -17.95
C ASN A 207 -4.76 -17.12 -18.47
N GLU A 208 -5.58 -16.54 -17.59
CA GLU A 208 -6.68 -15.63 -17.96
C GLU A 208 -6.14 -14.39 -18.69
N PHE A 209 -5.10 -13.75 -18.14
CA PHE A 209 -4.43 -12.62 -18.78
C PHE A 209 -3.89 -12.99 -20.17
N ASN A 210 -3.20 -14.13 -20.30
CA ASN A 210 -2.63 -14.57 -21.57
C ASN A 210 -3.72 -14.84 -22.61
N GLN A 211 -4.85 -15.44 -22.23
CA GLN A 211 -5.96 -15.67 -23.16
C GLN A 211 -6.58 -14.34 -23.61
N ASN A 212 -6.86 -13.43 -22.66
CA ASN A 212 -7.38 -12.11 -22.98
C ASN A 212 -6.45 -11.31 -23.90
N ALA A 213 -5.13 -11.39 -23.68
CA ALA A 213 -4.13 -10.73 -24.52
C ALA A 213 -4.11 -11.30 -25.95
N LYS A 214 -4.23 -12.62 -26.11
CA LYS A 214 -4.31 -13.26 -27.44
C LYS A 214 -5.59 -12.90 -28.17
N ASP A 215 -6.73 -12.92 -27.48
CA ASP A 215 -8.01 -12.49 -28.05
C ASP A 215 -8.01 -11.01 -28.42
N GLY A 216 -7.34 -10.19 -27.61
CA GLY A 216 -7.09 -8.78 -27.91
C GLY A 216 -6.23 -8.60 -29.17
N PHE A 217 -5.15 -9.39 -29.31
CA PHE A 217 -4.30 -9.38 -30.48
C PHE A 217 -5.04 -9.78 -31.76
N LEU A 218 -5.83 -10.86 -31.73
CA LEU A 218 -6.65 -11.30 -32.87
C LEU A 218 -7.63 -10.19 -33.29
N ARG A 219 -8.36 -9.61 -32.33
CA ARG A 219 -9.29 -8.51 -32.59
C ARG A 219 -8.60 -7.27 -33.15
N GLY A 220 -7.45 -6.90 -32.59
CA GLY A 220 -6.69 -5.72 -33.02
C GLY A 220 -6.03 -5.87 -34.40
N SER A 221 -5.72 -7.11 -34.80
CA SER A 221 -5.12 -7.43 -36.11
C SER A 221 -6.15 -7.76 -37.19
N GLY A 222 -7.41 -7.98 -36.83
CA GLY A 222 -8.46 -8.41 -37.75
C GLY A 222 -8.35 -9.88 -38.18
N LEU A 223 -7.55 -10.68 -37.46
CA LEU A 223 -7.35 -12.11 -37.72
C LEU A 223 -8.42 -12.95 -37.00
N TYR A 224 -8.88 -14.01 -37.64
CA TYR A 224 -9.75 -15.02 -37.07
C TYR A 224 -8.94 -16.11 -36.35
N SER A 225 -9.52 -16.70 -35.30
CA SER A 225 -8.87 -17.80 -34.57
C SER A 225 -8.64 -19.06 -35.43
N SER A 226 -9.34 -19.19 -36.56
CA SER A 226 -9.12 -20.25 -37.53
C SER A 226 -7.86 -20.05 -38.40
N GLU A 227 -7.37 -18.82 -38.51
CA GLU A 227 -6.23 -18.47 -39.38
C GLU A 227 -4.89 -18.61 -38.66
N VAL A 228 -4.90 -18.50 -37.33
CA VAL A 228 -3.70 -18.50 -36.50
C VAL A 228 -3.74 -19.62 -35.47
N ASN A 229 -2.70 -20.47 -35.46
CA ASN A 229 -2.59 -21.50 -34.44
C ASN A 229 -2.14 -20.89 -33.10
N ASN A 230 -2.51 -21.54 -31.99
CA ASN A 230 -2.20 -21.05 -30.65
C ASN A 230 -0.69 -20.95 -30.37
N ALA A 231 0.16 -21.80 -30.99
CA ALA A 231 1.61 -21.74 -30.79
C ALA A 231 2.23 -20.45 -31.36
N SER A 232 1.72 -19.94 -32.48
CA SER A 232 2.10 -18.64 -33.04
C SER A 232 1.70 -17.49 -32.10
N LEU A 233 0.49 -17.54 -31.54
CA LEU A 233 0.02 -16.55 -30.56
C LEU A 233 0.84 -16.59 -29.26
N ASP A 234 1.20 -17.78 -28.78
CA ASP A 234 2.11 -17.96 -27.65
C ASP A 234 3.49 -17.36 -27.95
N GLY A 235 4.03 -17.57 -29.15
CA GLY A 235 5.30 -16.99 -29.58
C GLY A 235 5.30 -15.46 -29.57
N ILE A 236 4.22 -14.86 -30.09
CA ILE A 236 4.04 -13.41 -30.09
C ILE A 236 3.97 -12.87 -28.67
N LEU A 237 3.09 -13.44 -27.83
CA LEU A 237 2.91 -12.99 -26.46
C LEU A 237 4.20 -13.12 -25.65
N ASN A 238 4.91 -14.23 -25.76
CA ASN A 238 6.19 -14.43 -25.09
C ASN A 238 7.26 -13.46 -25.60
N GLY A 239 7.29 -13.15 -26.90
CA GLY A 239 8.20 -12.14 -27.45
C GLY A 239 7.89 -10.73 -26.94
N ILE A 240 6.61 -10.38 -26.79
CA ILE A 240 6.19 -9.11 -26.18
C ILE A 240 6.66 -9.06 -24.73
N LYS A 241 6.37 -10.08 -23.91
CA LYS A 241 6.80 -10.12 -22.51
C LYS A 241 8.32 -10.04 -22.36
N ALA A 242 9.06 -10.73 -23.22
CA ALA A 242 10.52 -10.68 -23.25
C ALA A 242 11.05 -9.28 -23.62
N GLY A 243 10.44 -8.63 -24.61
CA GLY A 243 10.74 -7.24 -24.96
C GLY A 243 10.47 -6.29 -23.79
N LEU A 244 9.28 -6.34 -23.20
CA LEU A 244 8.87 -5.54 -22.05
C LEU A 244 9.83 -5.74 -20.87
N SER A 245 10.14 -6.99 -20.52
CA SER A 245 11.06 -7.32 -19.43
C SER A 245 12.47 -6.75 -19.63
N LYS A 246 12.88 -6.50 -20.87
CA LYS A 246 14.22 -6.03 -21.22
C LYS A 246 14.29 -4.52 -21.35
N SER A 247 13.29 -3.91 -21.98
CA SER A 247 13.34 -2.52 -22.43
C SER A 247 12.40 -1.59 -21.66
N ALA A 248 11.26 -2.07 -21.15
CA ALA A 248 10.36 -1.25 -20.34
C ALA A 248 10.87 -1.14 -18.89
N SER A 249 10.54 -0.02 -18.24
CA SER A 249 10.80 0.16 -16.81
C SER A 249 9.50 0.39 -16.06
N PHE A 250 9.43 -0.10 -14.83
CA PHE A 250 8.26 0.04 -13.96
C PHE A 250 8.74 0.41 -12.54
N LYS A 251 8.12 1.44 -11.96
CA LYS A 251 8.25 1.79 -10.55
C LYS A 251 6.86 1.97 -9.96
N ALA A 252 6.63 1.41 -8.78
CA ALA A 252 5.39 1.56 -8.04
C ALA A 252 5.65 2.22 -6.70
N GLU A 253 4.77 3.13 -6.33
CA GLU A 253 4.77 3.79 -5.03
C GLU A 253 3.34 3.90 -4.52
N THR A 254 3.11 3.45 -3.28
CA THR A 254 1.82 3.62 -2.62
C THR A 254 1.72 5.06 -2.15
N THR A 255 0.72 5.79 -2.65
CA THR A 255 0.54 7.23 -2.38
C THR A 255 -0.51 7.51 -1.32
N SER A 256 -1.48 6.61 -1.15
CA SER A 256 -2.48 6.70 -0.08
C SER A 256 -3.03 5.32 0.31
N ILE A 257 -3.46 5.19 1.56
CA ILE A 257 -4.15 4.01 2.12
C ILE A 257 -5.36 4.51 2.91
N SER A 258 -6.54 3.95 2.64
CA SER A 258 -7.77 4.22 3.36
C SER A 258 -8.51 2.90 3.61
N GLY A 259 -8.54 2.47 4.88
CA GLY A 259 -9.08 1.16 5.25
C GLY A 259 -8.40 0.01 4.48
N ASP A 260 -9.21 -0.74 3.73
CA ASP A 260 -8.76 -1.87 2.92
C ASP A 260 -8.45 -1.51 1.46
N GLU A 261 -8.31 -0.22 1.15
CA GLU A 261 -8.01 0.27 -0.19
C GLU A 261 -6.72 1.10 -0.19
N ALA A 262 -5.94 0.98 -1.27
CA ALA A 262 -4.76 1.78 -1.51
C ALA A 262 -4.75 2.32 -2.94
N VAL A 263 -4.13 3.49 -3.11
CA VAL A 263 -3.78 4.02 -4.43
C VAL A 263 -2.28 3.86 -4.61
N VAL A 264 -1.90 3.23 -5.71
CA VAL A 264 -0.51 3.03 -6.12
C VAL A 264 -0.27 3.81 -7.40
N GLN A 265 0.70 4.71 -7.38
CA GLN A 265 1.18 5.37 -8.59
C GLN A 265 2.19 4.47 -9.28
N ALA A 266 1.82 3.97 -10.45
CA ALA A 266 2.71 3.30 -11.38
C ALA A 266 3.37 4.35 -12.29
N THR A 267 4.70 4.40 -12.26
CA THR A 267 5.51 5.15 -13.23
C THR A 267 6.10 4.16 -14.22
N VAL A 268 5.60 4.20 -15.46
CA VAL A 268 5.96 3.28 -16.54
C VAL A 268 6.81 4.02 -17.56
N LYS A 269 7.95 3.44 -17.93
CA LYS A 269 8.68 3.84 -19.13
C LYS A 269 8.36 2.80 -20.21
N PRO A 270 7.47 3.11 -21.17
CA PRO A 270 7.03 2.16 -22.17
C PRO A 270 8.15 1.77 -23.14
N ILE A 271 7.89 0.73 -23.93
CA ILE A 271 8.59 0.51 -25.20
C ILE A 271 8.02 1.46 -26.26
N ASP A 272 8.88 2.06 -27.06
CA ASP A 272 8.48 2.81 -28.25
C ASP A 272 8.27 1.84 -29.43
N ALA A 273 7.01 1.59 -29.76
CA ALA A 273 6.59 0.74 -30.86
C ALA A 273 6.25 1.50 -32.15
N SER A 274 6.53 2.80 -32.23
CA SER A 274 6.23 3.62 -33.42
C SER A 274 6.89 3.08 -34.70
N THR A 275 8.10 2.53 -34.58
CA THR A 275 8.84 1.94 -35.72
C THR A 275 8.48 0.48 -36.02
N LEU A 276 7.62 -0.16 -35.21
CA LEU A 276 7.32 -1.59 -35.37
C LEU A 276 6.61 -1.87 -36.71
N SER A 277 5.65 -1.03 -37.09
CA SER A 277 4.92 -1.20 -38.36
C SER A 277 5.86 -1.15 -39.56
N ASP A 278 6.77 -0.17 -39.60
CA ASP A 278 7.73 -0.02 -40.69
C ASP A 278 8.72 -1.19 -40.74
N ARG A 279 9.23 -1.63 -39.58
CA ARG A 279 10.10 -2.82 -39.48
C ARG A 279 9.40 -4.07 -40.00
N LEU A 280 8.13 -4.29 -39.64
CA LEU A 280 7.37 -5.43 -40.14
C LEU A 280 7.15 -5.33 -41.64
N LYS A 281 6.85 -4.13 -42.16
CA LYS A 281 6.70 -3.89 -43.60
C LYS A 281 7.98 -4.22 -44.36
N GLU A 282 9.14 -3.77 -43.89
CA GLU A 282 10.44 -4.11 -44.48
C GLU A 282 10.67 -5.63 -44.53
N ARG A 283 10.34 -6.35 -43.44
CA ARG A 283 10.46 -7.81 -43.39
C ARG A 283 9.52 -8.49 -44.40
N MET A 284 8.31 -7.97 -44.57
CA MET A 284 7.35 -8.49 -45.54
C MET A 284 7.77 -8.21 -46.98
N GLU A 285 8.28 -7.02 -47.29
CA GLU A 285 8.85 -6.70 -48.61
C GLU A 285 10.00 -7.65 -48.96
N ASP A 286 10.89 -7.92 -48.00
CA ASP A 286 11.97 -8.91 -48.13
C ASP A 286 11.46 -10.33 -48.43
N PHE A 287 10.35 -10.73 -47.80
CA PHE A 287 9.73 -12.03 -48.03
C PHE A 287 9.19 -12.13 -49.47
N TYR A 288 8.40 -11.14 -49.90
CA TYR A 288 7.83 -11.12 -51.25
C TYR A 288 8.90 -11.03 -52.33
N ASN A 289 9.96 -10.23 -52.13
CA ASN A 289 11.07 -10.13 -53.08
C ASN A 289 11.82 -11.47 -53.26
N LYS A 290 11.90 -12.30 -52.21
CA LYS A 290 12.56 -13.62 -52.26
C LYS A 290 11.69 -14.69 -52.88
N LYS A 291 10.36 -14.61 -52.68
CA LYS A 291 9.39 -15.60 -53.18
C LYS A 291 8.89 -15.28 -54.59
N GLY A 292 8.90 -14.01 -54.98
CA GLY A 292 8.44 -13.55 -56.29
C GLY A 292 6.97 -13.92 -56.54
N PRO A 293 6.61 -14.38 -57.76
CA PRO A 293 5.22 -14.70 -58.11
C PRO A 293 4.64 -15.92 -57.37
N ASP A 294 5.48 -16.71 -56.68
CA ASP A 294 5.07 -17.92 -55.94
C ASP A 294 4.73 -17.63 -54.47
N ALA A 295 4.64 -16.35 -54.08
CA ALA A 295 4.30 -15.98 -52.71
C ALA A 295 2.84 -16.32 -52.40
N ASP A 296 2.62 -17.22 -51.45
CA ASP A 296 1.30 -17.59 -50.92
C ASP A 296 0.94 -16.73 -49.70
N ASP A 297 -0.32 -16.27 -49.64
CA ASP A 297 -0.81 -15.39 -48.57
C ASP A 297 -0.76 -16.07 -47.18
N ASN A 298 -0.95 -17.39 -47.10
CA ASN A 298 -0.84 -18.10 -45.82
C ASN A 298 0.62 -18.24 -45.39
N GLU A 299 1.56 -18.43 -46.33
CA GLU A 299 3.00 -18.39 -46.04
C GLU A 299 3.42 -16.99 -45.57
N ALA A 300 2.91 -15.93 -46.19
CA ALA A 300 3.16 -14.55 -45.80
C ALA A 300 2.63 -14.26 -44.38
N LEU A 301 1.40 -14.68 -44.06
CA LEU A 301 0.83 -14.55 -42.72
C LEU A 301 1.66 -15.29 -41.67
N LYS A 302 2.03 -16.55 -41.93
CA LYS A 302 2.89 -17.33 -41.02
C LYS A 302 4.24 -16.66 -40.81
N TYR A 303 4.82 -16.08 -41.86
CA TYR A 303 6.07 -15.35 -41.78
C TYR A 303 5.91 -14.07 -40.92
N ALA A 304 4.87 -13.27 -41.16
CA ALA A 304 4.57 -12.06 -40.38
C ALA A 304 4.46 -12.35 -38.87
N LEU A 305 3.67 -13.37 -38.51
CA LEU A 305 3.47 -13.80 -37.13
C LEU A 305 4.78 -14.31 -36.47
N LYS A 306 5.67 -14.91 -37.26
CA LYS A 306 6.97 -15.38 -36.79
C LYS A 306 7.93 -14.22 -36.54
N VAL A 307 7.98 -13.22 -37.43
CA VAL A 307 8.92 -12.09 -37.30
C VAL A 307 8.45 -11.04 -36.31
N TYR A 308 7.16 -10.94 -36.02
CA TYR A 308 6.60 -10.01 -35.03
C TYR A 308 7.35 -10.03 -33.68
N PRO A 309 7.49 -11.17 -32.98
CA PRO A 309 8.21 -11.21 -31.71
C PRO A 309 9.71 -10.88 -31.86
N GLU A 310 10.32 -11.17 -33.01
CA GLU A 310 11.73 -10.84 -33.29
C GLU A 310 11.94 -9.33 -33.41
N GLU A 311 11.05 -8.63 -34.13
CA GLU A 311 11.13 -7.19 -34.31
C GLU A 311 10.72 -6.42 -33.05
N PHE A 312 9.69 -6.89 -32.33
CA PHE A 312 9.27 -6.26 -31.08
C PHE A 312 10.39 -6.24 -30.03
N GLN A 313 11.16 -7.33 -29.90
CA GLN A 313 12.27 -7.41 -28.94
C GLN A 313 13.47 -6.51 -29.26
N LYS A 314 13.53 -5.93 -30.47
CA LYS A 314 14.56 -4.96 -30.86
C LYS A 314 14.18 -3.53 -30.49
N LEU A 315 12.93 -3.29 -30.11
CA LEU A 315 12.45 -1.97 -29.73
C LEU A 315 13.09 -1.51 -28.41
N GLY A 316 13.34 -0.21 -28.34
CA GLY A 316 13.90 0.46 -27.17
C GLY A 316 12.83 1.10 -26.29
N PRO A 317 13.21 1.59 -25.12
CA PRO A 317 12.31 2.39 -24.30
C PRO A 317 11.97 3.71 -24.99
N ALA A 318 10.76 4.20 -24.73
CA ALA A 318 10.33 5.54 -25.04
C ALA A 318 11.18 6.63 -24.35
N SER A 319 11.07 7.86 -24.85
CA SER A 319 11.68 9.04 -24.24
C SER A 319 10.88 9.56 -23.03
N THR A 320 9.58 9.28 -22.98
CA THR A 320 8.65 9.74 -21.95
C THR A 320 8.29 8.64 -20.95
N GLU A 321 7.86 9.05 -19.76
CA GLU A 321 7.24 8.18 -18.77
C GLU A 321 5.75 8.49 -18.66
N GLU A 322 4.97 7.47 -18.37
CA GLU A 322 3.53 7.57 -18.07
C GLU A 322 3.29 7.30 -16.60
N LYS A 323 2.40 8.08 -15.98
CA LYS A 323 2.00 7.91 -14.58
C LYS A 323 0.54 7.49 -14.52
N ILE A 324 0.30 6.30 -14.00
CA ILE A 324 -1.03 5.71 -13.88
C ILE A 324 -1.34 5.47 -12.40
N GLU A 325 -2.51 5.89 -11.93
CA GLU A 325 -2.99 5.55 -10.60
C GLU A 325 -3.77 4.24 -10.64
N VAL A 326 -3.35 3.29 -9.83
CA VAL A 326 -3.93 1.95 -9.74
C VAL A 326 -4.51 1.76 -8.36
N LYS A 327 -5.75 1.25 -8.29
CA LYS A 327 -6.38 0.90 -7.02
C LYS A 327 -6.03 -0.54 -6.64
N MET A 328 -5.56 -0.72 -5.41
CA MET A 328 -5.31 -2.02 -4.82
C MET A 328 -6.28 -2.25 -3.67
N LYS A 329 -6.73 -3.49 -3.48
CA LYS A 329 -7.62 -3.88 -2.37
C LYS A 329 -6.97 -4.90 -1.47
N LYS A 330 -7.06 -4.69 -0.16
CA LYS A 330 -6.55 -5.60 0.85
C LYS A 330 -7.60 -6.66 1.19
N ASN A 331 -7.17 -7.90 1.41
CA ASN A 331 -8.02 -8.97 1.92
C ASN A 331 -7.89 -9.14 3.45
N ASP A 332 -8.67 -10.06 4.02
CA ASP A 332 -8.74 -10.30 5.47
C ASP A 332 -7.43 -10.80 6.11
N ILE A 333 -6.44 -11.21 5.30
CA ILE A 333 -5.12 -11.68 5.76
C ILE A 333 -3.98 -10.75 5.31
N ASP A 334 -4.29 -9.48 5.08
CA ASP A 334 -3.35 -8.40 4.75
C ASP A 334 -2.57 -8.59 3.43
N GLN A 335 -3.19 -9.19 2.42
CA GLN A 335 -2.64 -9.30 1.07
C GLN A 335 -3.33 -8.34 0.10
N TRP A 336 -2.58 -7.79 -0.85
CA TRP A 336 -3.07 -6.77 -1.76
C TRP A 336 -3.35 -7.32 -3.17
N GLN A 337 -4.54 -7.01 -3.67
CA GLN A 337 -5.08 -7.53 -4.92
C GLN A 337 -5.31 -6.41 -5.93
N LEU A 338 -4.96 -6.70 -7.18
CA LEU A 338 -5.33 -5.92 -8.35
C LEU A 338 -6.61 -6.52 -8.93
N ASP A 339 -7.63 -5.69 -9.12
CA ASP A 339 -8.83 -6.09 -9.86
C ASP A 339 -8.58 -5.93 -11.35
N MET A 340 -8.54 -7.05 -12.09
CA MET A 340 -8.27 -7.06 -13.53
C MET A 340 -9.45 -6.53 -14.37
N ASP A 341 -10.64 -6.43 -13.77
CA ASP A 341 -11.84 -5.88 -14.43
C ASP A 341 -11.96 -4.35 -14.22
N ASP A 342 -11.12 -3.75 -13.36
CA ASP A 342 -11.04 -2.30 -13.19
C ASP A 342 -10.37 -1.66 -14.42
N TYR A 343 -10.98 -0.59 -14.95
CA TYR A 343 -10.44 0.11 -16.13
C TYR A 343 -9.00 0.60 -15.91
N ARG A 344 -8.61 0.92 -14.67
CA ARG A 344 -7.24 1.33 -14.32
C ARG A 344 -6.22 0.21 -14.50
N ALA A 345 -6.64 -1.05 -14.39
CA ALA A 345 -5.77 -2.18 -14.69
C ALA A 345 -5.51 -2.29 -16.20
N ALA A 346 -6.51 -1.99 -17.04
CA ALA A 346 -6.33 -1.90 -18.48
C ALA A 346 -5.42 -0.71 -18.86
N ASP A 347 -5.67 0.48 -18.31
CA ASP A 347 -4.82 1.67 -18.52
C ASP A 347 -3.36 1.39 -18.16
N LEU A 348 -3.13 0.68 -17.03
CA LEU A 348 -1.80 0.25 -16.61
C LEU A 348 -1.14 -0.66 -17.64
N VAL A 349 -1.87 -1.64 -18.20
CA VAL A 349 -1.34 -2.58 -19.20
C VAL A 349 -0.99 -1.85 -20.50
N GLU A 350 -1.84 -0.92 -20.93
CA GLU A 350 -1.62 -0.13 -22.15
C GLU A 350 -0.41 0.79 -22.03
N ALA A 351 -0.14 1.35 -20.85
CA ALA A 351 0.99 2.24 -20.58
C ALA A 351 2.39 1.61 -20.79
N PHE A 352 2.49 0.30 -21.03
CA PHE A 352 3.77 -0.38 -21.31
C PHE A 352 4.22 -0.29 -22.77
N ILE A 353 3.35 0.12 -23.70
CA ILE A 353 3.66 0.21 -25.12
C ILE A 353 3.14 1.53 -25.68
N GLN A 354 4.07 2.43 -26.00
CA GLN A 354 3.78 3.65 -26.72
C GLN A 354 3.72 3.35 -28.22
N LYS A 355 2.67 3.84 -28.89
CA LYS A 355 2.43 3.61 -30.32
C LYS A 355 2.90 4.76 -31.18
#